data_AF-A0A0N8VBG9-F1
#
_entry.id   AF-A0A0N8VBG9-F1
#
_cell.length_a   1.000
_cell.length_b   1.000
_cell.length_c   1.000
_cell.angle_alpha   90.00
_cell.angle_beta   90.00
_cell.angle_gamma   90.00
#
_symmetry.space_group_name_H-M   'P 1'
#
loop_
_entity.id
_entity.type
_entity.pdbx_description
1 polymer ?
#
loop_
_entity_poly.entity_id
_entity_poly.type
_entity_poly.pdbx_seq_one_letter_code
_entity_poly.pdbx_strand_id
1 'polypeptide(L)'
;MNIKPERWSCVAHKNDFIVAVVEFEQSDIEYAKSLVERKIQYVDVHSPAGVVRNIDVIRSRLLAGKLADHAVAGILNSAIQKSGKKANVIEYDAIRTDDFKEADPYDLAIQEATGSYELEVRSSFCYKLAPVENIINKLSSYGFYTTKTKSYEPPKDFYWQVVFYNVPKDLAGSEGVINSIKVFENTVEDIAVVAYVVGGGPRDLFESEKAKIRSDQDGAFYHSISPISDGLDCRQLVNLIIDKLI
;
A
#
# COMPACT_ATOMS: atom_id res chain seq x y z
N MET A 1 -9.00 -1.34 -14.11
CA MET A 1 -9.56 -1.20 -12.73
C MET A 1 -10.72 -0.22 -12.65
N ASN A 2 -11.60 -0.40 -11.66
CA ASN A 2 -12.68 0.52 -11.31
C ASN A 2 -12.46 1.10 -9.91
N ILE A 3 -12.47 2.43 -9.77
CA ILE A 3 -12.18 3.14 -8.52
C ILE A 3 -13.39 3.97 -8.10
N LYS A 4 -13.90 3.73 -6.89
CA LYS A 4 -15.05 4.46 -6.33
C LYS A 4 -14.72 5.02 -4.95
N PRO A 5 -15.06 6.29 -4.66
CA PRO A 5 -14.92 6.82 -3.31
C PRO A 5 -16.03 6.28 -2.41
N GLU A 6 -15.68 5.93 -1.18
CA GLU A 6 -16.58 5.53 -0.11
C GLU A 6 -16.32 6.37 1.14
N ARG A 7 -17.37 6.57 1.94
CA ARG A 7 -17.32 7.35 3.18
C ARG A 7 -17.40 6.43 4.36
N TRP A 8 -16.37 6.43 5.19
CA TRP A 8 -16.34 5.68 6.43
C TRP A 8 -16.39 6.62 7.63
N SER A 9 -17.12 6.22 8.67
CA SER A 9 -17.22 7.02 9.89
C SER A 9 -15.99 6.83 10.77
N CYS A 10 -15.32 7.93 11.06
CA CYS A 10 -14.26 7.96 12.05
C CYS A 10 -14.84 8.22 13.44
N VAL A 11 -14.44 7.44 14.45
CA VAL A 11 -14.91 7.64 15.83
C VAL A 11 -14.34 8.94 16.43
N ALA A 12 -13.11 9.30 16.04
CA ALA A 12 -12.41 10.48 16.56
C ALA A 12 -12.83 11.81 15.88
N HIS A 13 -13.41 11.75 14.68
CA HIS A 13 -13.77 12.92 13.90
C HIS A 13 -15.24 12.84 13.46
N LYS A 14 -16.04 13.88 13.72
CA LYS A 14 -17.43 13.98 13.24
C LYS A 14 -17.57 14.10 11.71
N ASN A 15 -16.46 14.03 10.98
CA ASN A 15 -16.41 14.17 9.54
C ASN A 15 -16.21 12.80 8.88
N ASP A 16 -16.79 12.64 7.69
CA ASP A 16 -16.59 11.47 6.84
C ASP A 16 -15.11 11.33 6.45
N PHE A 17 -14.57 10.12 6.58
CA PHE A 17 -13.22 9.76 6.11
C PHE A 17 -13.33 9.10 4.74
N ILE A 18 -12.68 9.65 3.71
CA ILE A 18 -12.82 9.17 2.33
C ILE A 18 -11.81 8.07 2.03
N VAL A 19 -12.32 6.89 1.68
CA VAL A 19 -11.54 5.73 1.21
C VAL A 19 -11.81 5.52 -0.28
N ALA A 20 -10.82 5.08 -1.05
CA ALA A 20 -11.06 4.63 -2.42
C ALA A 20 -11.16 3.10 -2.45
N VAL A 21 -12.31 2.59 -2.90
CA VAL A 21 -12.55 1.18 -3.15
C VAL A 21 -12.14 0.88 -4.59
N VAL A 22 -11.21 -0.06 -4.75
CA VAL A 22 -10.62 -0.42 -6.03
C VAL A 22 -11.00 -1.86 -6.35
N GLU A 23 -11.79 -2.04 -7.39
CA GLU A 23 -12.11 -3.34 -7.99
C GLU A 23 -11.12 -3.57 -9.15
N PHE A 24 -10.29 -4.61 -9.05
CA PHE A 24 -9.31 -4.93 -10.09
C PHE A 24 -9.93 -5.76 -11.21
N GLU A 25 -9.58 -5.43 -12.43
CA GLU A 25 -9.92 -6.18 -13.64
C GLU A 25 -8.80 -7.18 -13.97
N GLN A 26 -9.11 -8.11 -14.87
CA GLN A 26 -8.17 -9.15 -15.30
C GLN A 26 -6.81 -8.57 -15.76
N SER A 27 -6.83 -7.48 -16.53
CA SER A 27 -5.62 -6.83 -17.04
C SER A 27 -4.73 -6.28 -15.92
N ASP A 28 -5.33 -5.76 -14.85
CA ASP A 28 -4.57 -5.22 -13.70
C ASP A 28 -3.86 -6.36 -12.96
N ILE A 29 -4.55 -7.49 -12.79
CA ILE A 29 -4.02 -8.70 -12.15
C ILE A 29 -2.90 -9.31 -12.99
N GLU A 30 -3.09 -9.41 -14.31
CA GLU A 30 -2.08 -9.93 -15.23
C GLU A 30 -0.83 -9.05 -15.27
N TYR A 31 -1.01 -7.74 -15.32
CA TYR A 31 0.10 -6.78 -15.23
C TYR A 31 0.90 -6.98 -13.95
N ALA A 32 0.24 -6.99 -12.78
CA ALA A 32 0.88 -7.20 -11.50
C ALA A 32 1.60 -8.55 -11.42
N LYS A 33 0.97 -9.64 -11.88
CA LYS A 33 1.59 -10.99 -11.96
C LYS A 33 2.87 -10.96 -12.79
N SER A 34 2.87 -10.27 -13.94
CA SER A 34 4.05 -10.19 -14.81
C SER A 34 5.26 -9.55 -14.11
N LEU A 35 5.04 -8.53 -13.27
CA LEU A 35 6.10 -7.90 -12.49
C LEU A 35 6.57 -8.81 -11.35
N VAL A 36 5.63 -9.48 -10.67
CA VAL A 36 5.96 -10.42 -9.59
C VAL A 36 6.83 -11.56 -10.08
N GLU A 37 6.52 -12.18 -11.23
CA GLU A 37 7.31 -13.31 -11.75
C GLU A 37 8.73 -12.90 -12.15
N ARG A 38 8.95 -11.63 -12.53
CA ARG A 38 10.32 -11.10 -12.75
C ARG A 38 11.05 -10.86 -11.43
N LYS A 39 10.35 -10.32 -10.43
CA LYS A 39 10.92 -9.93 -9.13
C LYS A 39 11.23 -11.11 -8.21
N ILE A 40 10.39 -12.15 -8.23
CA ILE A 40 10.38 -13.22 -7.23
C ILE A 40 11.71 -13.97 -7.10
N GLN A 41 12.50 -14.02 -8.18
CA GLN A 41 13.81 -14.70 -8.20
C GLN A 41 14.89 -13.98 -7.40
N TYR A 42 14.66 -12.70 -7.07
CA TYR A 42 15.64 -11.81 -6.44
C TYR A 42 15.23 -11.38 -5.03
N VAL A 43 14.04 -11.79 -4.58
CA VAL A 43 13.55 -11.48 -3.23
C VAL A 43 14.20 -12.40 -2.21
N ASP A 44 14.65 -11.83 -1.09
CA ASP A 44 15.10 -12.60 0.05
C ASP A 44 13.96 -13.52 0.54
N VAL A 45 14.23 -14.82 0.46
CA VAL A 45 13.28 -15.86 0.88
C VAL A 45 13.01 -15.79 2.39
N HIS A 46 13.88 -15.14 3.16
CA HIS A 46 13.69 -14.94 4.59
C HIS A 46 12.68 -13.81 4.87
N SER A 47 11.87 -13.97 5.91
CA SER A 47 11.10 -12.87 6.51
C SER A 47 12.02 -11.91 7.27
N PRO A 48 11.53 -10.73 7.69
CA PRO A 48 12.31 -9.85 8.58
C PRO A 48 12.76 -10.53 9.89
N ALA A 49 12.05 -11.58 10.34
CA ALA A 49 12.42 -12.42 11.48
C ALA A 49 13.42 -13.55 11.15
N GLY A 50 13.89 -13.66 9.90
CA GLY A 50 14.86 -14.66 9.46
C GLY A 50 14.29 -16.03 9.12
N VAL A 51 12.96 -16.17 9.00
CA VAL A 51 12.31 -17.45 8.69
C VAL A 51 12.16 -17.59 7.18
N VAL A 52 12.60 -18.72 6.61
CA VAL A 52 12.38 -19.02 5.18
C VAL A 52 10.88 -19.10 4.91
N ARG A 53 10.38 -18.22 4.03
CA ARG A 53 8.99 -18.18 3.61
C ARG A 53 8.78 -19.09 2.41
N ASN A 54 7.62 -19.74 2.36
CA ASN A 54 7.20 -20.47 1.17
C ASN A 54 7.10 -19.48 -0.01
N ILE A 55 7.67 -19.87 -1.16
CA ILE A 55 7.69 -19.06 -2.38
C ILE A 55 6.30 -18.61 -2.84
N ASP A 56 5.27 -19.44 -2.61
CA ASP A 56 3.90 -19.09 -2.96
C ASP A 56 3.35 -17.96 -2.07
N VAL A 57 3.79 -17.91 -0.81
CA VAL A 57 3.45 -16.83 0.14
C VAL A 57 4.15 -15.55 -0.28
N ILE A 58 5.43 -15.64 -0.65
CA ILE A 58 6.18 -14.50 -1.19
C ILE A 58 5.48 -13.96 -2.44
N ARG A 59 5.14 -14.84 -3.38
CA ARG A 59 4.42 -14.48 -4.62
C ARG A 59 3.11 -13.75 -4.31
N SER A 60 2.30 -14.30 -3.42
CA SER A 60 1.02 -13.71 -3.00
C SER A 60 1.19 -12.32 -2.37
N ARG A 61 2.17 -12.16 -1.48
CA ARG A 61 2.47 -10.86 -0.84
C ARG A 61 2.99 -9.82 -1.83
N LEU A 62 3.88 -10.22 -2.74
CA LEU A 62 4.36 -9.35 -3.82
C LEU A 62 3.22 -8.94 -4.75
N LEU A 63 2.31 -9.86 -5.08
CA LEU A 63 1.14 -9.56 -5.89
C LEU A 63 0.23 -8.53 -5.23
N ALA A 64 -0.07 -8.69 -3.93
CA ALA A 64 -0.83 -7.70 -3.17
C ALA A 64 -0.13 -6.32 -3.15
N GLY A 65 1.20 -6.31 -3.00
CA GLY A 65 2.00 -5.09 -3.13
C GLY A 65 1.84 -4.42 -4.49
N LYS A 66 2.05 -5.16 -5.58
CA LYS A 66 1.93 -4.62 -6.94
C LYS A 66 0.53 -4.13 -7.29
N LEU A 67 -0.50 -4.83 -6.82
CA LEU A 67 -1.88 -4.36 -6.98
C LEU A 67 -2.13 -3.06 -6.18
N ALA A 68 -1.53 -2.91 -5.00
CA ALA A 68 -1.59 -1.68 -4.23
C ALA A 68 -0.88 -0.51 -4.94
N ASP A 69 0.33 -0.73 -5.48
CA ASP A 69 1.06 0.26 -6.28
C ASP A 69 0.19 0.72 -7.47
N HIS A 70 -0.38 -0.25 -8.19
CA HIS A 70 -1.23 0.00 -9.35
C HIS A 70 -2.50 0.79 -8.99
N ALA A 71 -3.14 0.48 -7.86
CA ALA A 71 -4.30 1.22 -7.36
C ALA A 71 -3.96 2.69 -7.04
N VAL A 72 -2.87 2.93 -6.33
CA VAL A 72 -2.42 4.30 -6.00
C VAL A 72 -2.02 5.07 -7.26
N ALA A 73 -1.31 4.42 -8.19
CA ALA A 73 -0.97 5.01 -9.47
C ALA A 73 -2.21 5.39 -10.30
N GLY A 74 -3.23 4.54 -10.33
CA GLY A 74 -4.52 4.82 -10.99
C GLY A 74 -5.24 6.04 -10.40
N ILE A 75 -5.28 6.14 -9.07
CA ILE A 75 -5.85 7.29 -8.35
C ILE A 75 -5.11 8.59 -8.72
N LEU A 76 -3.78 8.58 -8.61
CA LEU A 76 -2.93 9.74 -8.87
C LEU A 76 -2.98 10.17 -10.33
N ASN A 77 -2.89 9.24 -11.28
CA ASN A 77 -3.00 9.54 -12.71
C ASN A 77 -4.36 10.18 -13.04
N SER A 78 -5.46 9.65 -12.49
CA SER A 78 -6.79 10.25 -12.67
C SER A 78 -6.86 11.67 -12.11
N ALA A 79 -6.27 11.90 -10.94
CA ALA A 79 -6.26 13.22 -10.29
C ALA A 79 -5.41 14.25 -11.07
N ILE A 80 -4.21 13.86 -11.51
CA ILE A 80 -3.31 14.69 -12.32
C ILE A 80 -3.97 15.06 -13.65
N GLN A 81 -4.58 14.08 -14.33
CA GLN A 81 -5.29 14.33 -15.58
C GLN A 81 -6.46 15.31 -15.38
N LYS A 82 -7.23 15.16 -14.31
CA LYS A 82 -8.38 16.04 -13.98
C LYS A 82 -7.94 17.45 -13.61
N SER A 83 -6.80 17.60 -12.94
CA SER A 83 -6.27 18.93 -12.55
C SER A 83 -5.57 19.65 -13.71
N GLY A 84 -5.26 18.96 -14.80
CA GLY A 84 -4.54 19.50 -15.95
C GLY A 84 -3.06 19.76 -15.68
N LYS A 85 -2.51 19.18 -14.60
CA LYS A 85 -1.08 19.29 -14.26
C LYS A 85 -0.24 18.47 -15.23
N LYS A 86 0.97 18.97 -15.53
CA LYS A 86 1.92 18.30 -16.43
C LYS A 86 2.88 17.43 -15.63
N ALA A 87 2.35 16.34 -15.09
CA ALA A 87 3.13 15.35 -14.35
C ALA A 87 2.74 13.93 -14.79
N ASN A 88 3.60 12.96 -14.54
CA ASN A 88 3.35 11.54 -14.81
C ASN A 88 3.64 10.72 -13.56
N VAL A 89 2.79 9.73 -13.28
CA VAL A 89 3.08 8.72 -12.24
C VAL A 89 3.84 7.58 -12.89
N ILE A 90 4.96 7.20 -12.28
CA ILE A 90 5.85 6.14 -12.76
C ILE A 90 6.02 5.11 -11.65
N GLU A 91 5.83 3.84 -11.99
CA GLU A 91 6.18 2.71 -11.11
C GLU A 91 7.62 2.30 -11.36
N TYR A 92 8.43 2.21 -10.29
CA TYR A 92 9.87 1.91 -10.44
C TYR A 92 10.11 0.56 -11.11
N ASP A 93 9.36 -0.47 -10.72
CA ASP A 93 9.50 -1.82 -11.26
C ASP A 93 9.19 -1.91 -12.76
N ALA A 94 8.46 -0.94 -13.32
CA ALA A 94 8.18 -0.84 -14.75
C ALA A 94 9.35 -0.25 -15.55
N ILE A 95 10.21 0.58 -14.94
CA ILE A 95 11.27 1.34 -15.62
C ILE A 95 12.70 0.95 -15.23
N ARG A 96 12.87 0.11 -14.19
CA ARG A 96 14.17 -0.33 -13.71
C ARG A 96 14.97 -1.09 -14.77
N THR A 97 16.30 -0.98 -14.71
CA THR A 97 17.24 -1.56 -15.69
C THR A 97 18.24 -2.56 -15.07
N ASP A 98 18.20 -2.73 -13.75
CA ASP A 98 19.10 -3.56 -12.96
C ASP A 98 18.62 -5.02 -12.79
N ASP A 99 17.50 -5.37 -13.41
CA ASP A 99 16.90 -6.70 -13.36
C ASP A 99 16.64 -7.19 -11.92
N PHE A 100 16.08 -6.31 -11.08
CA PHE A 100 15.70 -6.62 -9.69
C PHE A 100 16.84 -6.94 -8.72
N LYS A 101 18.09 -6.62 -9.08
CA LYS A 101 19.27 -6.91 -8.26
C LYS A 101 19.48 -5.90 -7.13
N GLU A 102 19.10 -4.65 -7.33
CA GLU A 102 19.22 -3.59 -6.34
C GLU A 102 17.91 -3.38 -5.59
N ALA A 103 18.01 -2.85 -4.38
CA ALA A 103 16.85 -2.46 -3.59
C ALA A 103 16.11 -1.30 -4.26
N ASP A 104 14.78 -1.35 -4.19
CA ASP A 104 13.93 -0.33 -4.80
C ASP A 104 14.14 1.02 -4.09
N PRO A 105 14.45 2.09 -4.83
CA PRO A 105 14.56 3.41 -4.25
C PRO A 105 13.20 4.00 -3.91
N TYR A 106 12.11 3.56 -4.55
CA TYR A 106 10.73 3.96 -4.29
C TYR A 106 9.78 2.98 -5.00
N ASP A 107 8.51 2.93 -4.60
CA ASP A 107 7.49 2.16 -5.32
C ASP A 107 6.98 2.96 -6.53
N LEU A 108 6.58 4.21 -6.27
CA LEU A 108 6.07 5.15 -7.27
C LEU A 108 6.83 6.48 -7.20
N ALA A 109 6.89 7.18 -8.33
CA ALA A 109 7.33 8.56 -8.39
C ALA A 109 6.36 9.39 -9.23
N ILE A 110 6.11 10.63 -8.81
CA ILE A 110 5.43 11.63 -9.65
C ILE A 110 6.52 12.50 -10.26
N GLN A 111 6.71 12.40 -11.57
CA GLN A 111 7.68 13.19 -12.31
C GLN A 111 7.01 14.40 -12.98
N GLU A 112 7.59 15.58 -12.76
CA GLU A 112 7.28 16.82 -13.47
C GLU A 112 8.56 17.43 -14.05
N ALA A 113 8.45 18.52 -14.81
CA ALA A 113 9.60 19.13 -15.47
C ALA A 113 10.70 19.62 -14.50
N THR A 114 10.30 19.96 -13.27
CA THR A 114 11.13 20.62 -12.26
C THR A 114 11.68 19.66 -11.20
N GLY A 115 11.22 18.41 -11.17
CA GLY A 115 11.63 17.45 -10.15
C GLY A 115 10.73 16.22 -10.09
N SER A 116 10.92 15.46 -9.01
CA SER A 116 10.11 14.28 -8.73
C SER A 116 9.77 14.21 -7.25
N TYR A 117 8.57 13.71 -6.97
CA TYR A 117 8.18 13.29 -5.62
C TYR A 117 8.20 11.77 -5.57
N GLU A 118 8.89 11.20 -4.58
CA GLU A 118 8.96 9.76 -4.35
C GLU A 118 7.86 9.32 -3.38
N LEU A 119 7.29 8.14 -3.62
CA LEU A 119 6.20 7.60 -2.84
C LEU A 119 6.47 6.14 -2.48
N GLU A 120 6.03 5.78 -1.26
CA GLU A 120 5.98 4.41 -0.78
C GLU A 120 4.51 3.98 -0.65
N VAL A 121 4.20 2.76 -1.08
CA VAL A 121 2.87 2.16 -0.96
C VAL A 121 2.96 0.91 -0.09
N ARG A 122 2.34 0.96 1.08
CA ARG A 122 2.26 -0.17 2.00
C ARG A 122 0.94 -0.90 1.80
N SER A 123 1.02 -2.20 1.55
CA SER A 123 -0.16 -3.08 1.52
C SER A 123 -0.29 -3.86 2.83
N SER A 124 -1.51 -4.18 3.23
CA SER A 124 -1.79 -4.98 4.42
C SER A 124 -3.03 -5.84 4.24
N PHE A 125 -3.06 -7.00 4.90
CA PHE A 125 -4.24 -7.86 4.97
C PHE A 125 -5.00 -7.61 6.27
N CYS A 126 -6.31 -7.43 6.17
CA CYS A 126 -7.19 -7.36 7.34
C CYS A 126 -8.31 -8.38 7.20
N TYR A 127 -8.46 -9.26 8.19
CA TYR A 127 -9.47 -10.32 8.18
C TYR A 127 -10.10 -10.59 9.55
N LYS A 128 -9.79 -9.76 10.56
CA LYS A 128 -10.30 -9.89 11.94
C LYS A 128 -11.15 -8.71 12.39
N LEU A 129 -11.19 -7.62 11.61
CA LEU A 129 -11.94 -6.42 11.97
C LEU A 129 -13.21 -6.33 11.14
N ALA A 130 -14.34 -6.64 11.75
CA ALA A 130 -15.65 -6.40 11.16
C ALA A 130 -16.38 -5.25 11.88
N PRO A 131 -17.18 -4.43 11.17
CA PRO A 131 -17.23 -4.35 9.71
C PRO A 131 -15.96 -3.68 9.13
N VAL A 132 -15.79 -3.67 7.81
CA VAL A 132 -14.53 -3.27 7.12
C VAL A 132 -14.10 -1.84 7.47
N GLU A 133 -15.07 -0.97 7.72
CA GLU A 133 -14.90 0.44 8.08
C GLU A 133 -14.17 0.61 9.42
N ASN A 134 -14.12 -0.42 10.27
CA ASN A 134 -13.32 -0.39 11.49
C ASN A 134 -11.81 -0.38 11.22
N ILE A 135 -11.35 -0.66 10.00
CA ILE A 135 -9.95 -0.56 9.59
C ILE A 135 -9.39 0.81 9.95
N ILE A 136 -10.06 1.90 9.55
CA ILE A 136 -9.53 3.26 9.73
C ILE A 136 -9.44 3.67 11.20
N ASN A 137 -10.23 3.03 12.07
CA ASN A 137 -10.31 3.36 13.49
C ASN A 137 -9.36 2.53 14.36
N LYS A 138 -8.74 1.47 13.84
CA LYS A 138 -7.97 0.51 14.64
C LYS A 138 -6.59 0.16 14.08
N LEU A 139 -6.42 0.18 12.77
CA LEU A 139 -5.13 -0.09 12.15
C LEU A 139 -4.27 1.17 12.09
N SER A 140 -3.01 1.01 11.71
CA SER A 140 -2.05 2.10 11.55
C SER A 140 -1.69 2.29 10.08
N SER A 141 -1.41 3.54 9.70
CA SER A 141 -0.69 3.83 8.47
C SER A 141 0.80 3.74 8.75
N TYR A 142 1.55 3.06 7.89
CA TYR A 142 2.98 2.85 8.06
C TYR A 142 3.80 3.74 7.13
N GLY A 143 4.79 4.43 7.70
CA GLY A 143 5.77 5.25 7.00
C GLY A 143 7.07 4.48 6.72
N PHE A 144 8.21 5.19 6.77
CA PHE A 144 9.53 4.56 6.69
C PHE A 144 9.84 3.69 7.91
N TYR A 145 10.74 2.73 7.72
CA TYR A 145 11.17 1.82 8.76
C TYR A 145 12.67 1.60 8.74
N THR A 146 13.17 1.10 9.87
CA THR A 146 14.53 0.59 10.00
C THR A 146 14.47 -0.88 10.39
N THR A 147 15.38 -1.69 9.86
CA THR A 147 15.56 -3.08 10.30
C THR A 147 17.01 -3.34 10.65
N LYS A 148 17.29 -4.52 11.23
CA LYS A 148 18.66 -4.97 11.47
C LYS A 148 19.49 -5.11 10.17
N THR A 149 18.84 -5.33 9.03
CA THR A 149 19.49 -5.59 7.72
C THR A 149 19.43 -4.40 6.77
N LYS A 150 18.46 -3.50 6.93
CA LYS A 150 18.35 -2.21 6.24
C LYS A 150 18.55 -1.10 7.25
N SER A 151 19.81 -0.71 7.42
CA SER A 151 20.24 0.32 8.36
C SER A 151 19.67 1.70 8.03
N TYR A 152 19.28 1.95 6.77
CA TYR A 152 18.73 3.21 6.32
C TYR A 152 17.87 3.04 5.06
N GLU A 153 16.56 3.20 5.18
CA GLU A 153 15.66 3.46 4.04
C GLU A 153 15.44 4.97 3.98
N PRO A 154 15.90 5.69 2.94
CA PRO A 154 15.71 7.13 2.86
C PRO A 154 14.21 7.43 2.82
N PRO A 155 13.70 8.35 3.68
CA PRO A 155 12.27 8.64 3.69
C PRO A 155 11.79 9.24 2.37
N LYS A 156 10.59 8.83 1.95
CA LYS A 156 9.88 9.29 0.76
C LYS A 156 9.05 10.52 1.07
N ASP A 157 8.61 11.22 0.03
CA ASP A 157 7.77 12.42 0.18
C ASP A 157 6.36 12.08 0.68
N PHE A 158 5.81 10.95 0.21
CA PHE A 158 4.47 10.49 0.59
C PHE A 158 4.41 9.00 0.86
N TYR A 159 3.56 8.64 1.82
CA TYR A 159 3.28 7.25 2.18
C TYR A 159 1.80 6.96 2.04
N TRP A 160 1.50 5.86 1.37
CA TRP A 160 0.15 5.37 1.13
C TRP A 160 -0.08 4.05 1.85
N GLN A 161 -1.28 3.87 2.37
CA GLN A 161 -1.73 2.60 2.94
C GLN A 161 -2.88 2.04 2.11
N VAL A 162 -2.72 0.78 1.70
CA VAL A 162 -3.73 0.00 1.01
C VAL A 162 -4.04 -1.25 1.85
N VAL A 163 -5.31 -1.60 1.95
CA VAL A 163 -5.76 -2.76 2.74
C VAL A 163 -6.58 -3.70 1.87
N PHE A 164 -6.25 -4.99 1.92
CA PHE A 164 -7.03 -6.07 1.35
C PHE A 164 -7.84 -6.73 2.47
N TYR A 165 -9.17 -6.73 2.33
CA TYR A 165 -10.06 -7.37 3.31
C TYR A 165 -10.22 -8.86 3.04
N ASN A 166 -9.10 -9.57 3.09
CA ASN A 166 -8.97 -10.98 2.74
C ASN A 166 -8.07 -11.71 3.74
N VAL A 167 -8.27 -13.02 3.84
CA VAL A 167 -7.34 -13.89 4.55
C VAL A 167 -6.28 -14.40 3.55
N PRO A 168 -4.99 -14.27 3.84
CA PRO A 168 -3.97 -14.97 3.08
C PRO A 168 -4.07 -16.49 3.17
N LYS A 169 -3.73 -17.22 2.09
CA LYS A 169 -3.78 -18.69 2.09
C LYS A 169 -2.91 -19.35 3.17
N ASP A 170 -1.75 -18.77 3.50
CA ASP A 170 -0.88 -19.25 4.58
C ASP A 170 -1.46 -19.10 5.98
N LEU A 171 -2.49 -18.27 6.14
CA LEU A 171 -3.20 -18.06 7.38
C LEU A 171 -4.59 -18.70 7.38
N ALA A 172 -5.02 -19.29 6.26
CA ALA A 172 -6.30 -19.99 6.15
C ALA A 172 -6.31 -21.23 7.05
N GLY A 173 -7.25 -21.27 8.00
CA GLY A 173 -7.34 -22.34 9.01
C GLY A 173 -6.65 -22.04 10.35
N SER A 174 -6.06 -20.85 10.52
CA SER A 174 -5.62 -20.37 11.84
C SER A 174 -6.81 -19.98 12.74
N GLU A 175 -6.66 -20.08 14.06
CA GLU A 175 -7.72 -19.69 14.99
C GLU A 175 -8.13 -18.21 14.79
N GLY A 176 -9.42 -17.97 14.55
CA GLY A 176 -10.00 -16.64 14.36
C GLY A 176 -10.22 -16.19 12.91
N VAL A 177 -10.16 -17.10 11.92
CA VAL A 177 -10.64 -16.82 10.55
C VAL A 177 -12.16 -16.77 10.56
N ILE A 178 -12.73 -15.64 10.11
CA ILE A 178 -14.17 -15.49 9.93
C ILE A 178 -14.53 -16.22 8.63
N ASN A 179 -15.35 -17.28 8.69
CA ASN A 179 -15.75 -18.10 7.53
C ASN A 179 -16.36 -17.30 6.35
N SER A 180 -16.78 -16.05 6.58
CA SER A 180 -17.32 -15.15 5.55
C SER A 180 -16.25 -14.40 4.74
N ILE A 181 -14.97 -14.45 5.13
CA ILE A 181 -13.89 -13.71 4.47
C ILE A 181 -13.17 -14.62 3.48
N LYS A 182 -13.08 -14.18 2.22
CA LYS A 182 -12.46 -14.95 1.15
C LYS A 182 -10.93 -14.98 1.28
N VAL A 183 -10.35 -16.11 0.87
CA VAL A 183 -8.90 -16.25 0.67
C VAL A 183 -8.47 -15.33 -0.47
N PHE A 184 -7.40 -14.57 -0.29
CA PHE A 184 -6.93 -13.59 -1.29
C PHE A 184 -6.61 -14.25 -2.63
N GLU A 185 -5.89 -15.35 -2.62
CA GLU A 185 -5.49 -16.10 -3.81
C GLU A 185 -6.71 -16.59 -4.59
N ASN A 186 -7.76 -17.04 -3.91
CA ASN A 186 -9.01 -17.42 -4.56
C ASN A 186 -9.69 -16.20 -5.21
N THR A 187 -9.65 -15.02 -4.58
CA THR A 187 -10.18 -13.80 -5.21
C THR A 187 -9.39 -13.35 -6.43
N VAL A 188 -8.08 -13.65 -6.48
CA VAL A 188 -7.24 -13.43 -7.66
C VAL A 188 -7.64 -14.37 -8.79
N GLU A 189 -7.90 -15.64 -8.50
CA GLU A 189 -8.36 -16.65 -9.47
C GLU A 189 -9.77 -16.31 -10.00
N ASP A 190 -10.65 -15.85 -9.12
CA ASP A 190 -12.04 -15.47 -9.44
C ASP A 190 -12.16 -14.08 -10.09
N ILE A 191 -11.07 -13.32 -10.24
CA ILE A 191 -11.09 -11.93 -10.76
C ILE A 191 -12.02 -11.04 -9.93
N ALA A 192 -11.98 -11.21 -8.62
CA ALA A 192 -12.86 -10.55 -7.66
C ALA A 192 -12.07 -9.81 -6.56
N VAL A 193 -10.86 -9.36 -6.89
CA VAL A 193 -9.97 -8.68 -5.93
C VAL A 193 -10.47 -7.26 -5.69
N VAL A 194 -10.60 -6.92 -4.41
CA VAL A 194 -10.96 -5.57 -3.96
C VAL A 194 -9.90 -5.07 -2.99
N ALA A 195 -9.43 -3.84 -3.20
CA ALA A 195 -8.58 -3.13 -2.25
C ALA A 195 -9.24 -1.85 -1.75
N TYR A 196 -8.84 -1.46 -0.54
CA TYR A 196 -9.25 -0.21 0.10
C TYR A 196 -8.02 0.67 0.26
N VAL A 197 -7.93 1.73 -0.53
CA VAL A 197 -6.88 2.77 -0.39
C VAL A 197 -7.37 3.74 0.67
N VAL A 198 -6.81 3.61 1.87
CA VAL A 198 -7.29 4.28 3.10
C VAL A 198 -6.57 5.60 3.38
N GLY A 199 -5.79 6.10 2.42
CA GLY A 199 -5.02 7.34 2.57
C GLY A 199 -3.61 7.09 3.12
N GLY A 200 -3.13 7.99 3.98
CA GLY A 200 -1.76 7.96 4.50
C GLY A 200 -1.29 9.35 4.90
N GLY A 201 -0.12 9.77 4.41
CA GLY A 201 0.35 11.14 4.68
C GLY A 201 1.68 11.52 4.06
N PRO A 202 2.03 12.81 4.13
CA PRO A 202 3.36 13.31 3.78
C PRO A 202 4.43 12.89 4.79
N ARG A 203 5.69 12.93 4.38
CA ARG A 203 6.87 12.61 5.19
C ARG A 203 6.87 13.25 6.57
N ASP A 204 6.62 14.55 6.63
CA ASP A 204 6.63 15.36 7.85
C ASP A 204 5.63 14.88 8.89
N LEU A 205 4.50 14.28 8.47
CA LEU A 205 3.57 13.63 9.39
C LEU A 205 4.21 12.44 10.11
N PHE A 206 4.97 11.60 9.39
CA PHE A 206 5.65 10.42 9.94
C PHE A 206 6.96 10.75 10.68
N GLU A 207 7.51 11.95 10.48
CA GLU A 207 8.63 12.50 11.25
C GLU A 207 8.17 13.34 12.46
N SER A 208 6.87 13.60 12.59
CA SER A 208 6.33 14.43 13.67
C SER A 208 6.22 13.70 15.01
N GLU A 209 5.99 14.48 16.08
CA GLU A 209 5.66 13.98 17.43
C GLU A 209 4.37 13.13 17.48
N LYS A 210 3.53 13.17 16.43
CA LYS A 210 2.35 12.29 16.34
C LYS A 210 2.71 10.87 15.90
N ALA A 211 3.87 10.68 15.29
CA ALA A 211 4.32 9.38 14.83
C ALA A 211 4.68 8.49 16.02
N LYS A 212 4.19 7.25 15.99
CA LYS A 212 4.50 6.21 16.96
C LYS A 212 5.42 5.20 16.33
N ILE A 213 6.48 4.84 17.04
CA ILE A 213 7.34 3.71 16.63
C ILE A 213 6.61 2.41 16.94
N ARG A 214 6.38 1.60 15.91
CA ARG A 214 5.81 0.25 16.04
C ARG A 214 6.81 -0.81 15.63
N SER A 215 6.89 -1.87 16.42
CA SER A 215 7.80 -3.01 16.22
C SER A 215 7.07 -4.34 16.02
N ASP A 216 5.78 -4.28 15.69
CA ASP A 216 4.89 -5.43 15.57
C ASP A 216 5.05 -6.21 14.26
N GLN A 217 5.98 -5.80 13.40
CA GLN A 217 6.28 -6.41 12.11
C GLN A 217 7.69 -6.98 12.12
N ASP A 218 7.88 -8.10 12.82
CA ASP A 218 9.05 -9.00 12.67
C ASP A 218 10.43 -8.33 12.79
N GLY A 219 10.61 -7.45 13.78
CA GLY A 219 11.93 -6.83 14.06
C GLY A 219 12.27 -5.60 13.21
N ALA A 220 11.28 -5.06 12.50
CA ALA A 220 11.33 -3.74 11.88
C ALA A 220 10.70 -2.67 12.78
N PHE A 221 11.27 -1.47 12.82
CA PHE A 221 10.74 -0.31 13.55
C PHE A 221 10.15 0.68 12.57
N TYR A 222 8.82 0.74 12.50
CA TYR A 222 8.09 1.65 11.62
C TYR A 222 7.72 2.94 12.33
N HIS A 223 7.90 4.06 11.65
CA HIS A 223 7.21 5.30 11.98
C HIS A 223 5.76 5.18 11.51
N SER A 224 4.79 5.31 12.40
CA SER A 224 3.38 5.03 12.08
C SER A 224 2.42 6.05 12.66
N ILE A 225 1.28 6.24 11.99
CA ILE A 225 0.15 7.03 12.48
C ILE A 225 -0.97 6.08 12.88
N SER A 226 -1.46 6.22 14.12
CA SER A 226 -2.38 5.26 14.73
C SER A 226 -3.41 5.94 15.62
N PRO A 227 -4.72 5.83 15.30
CA PRO A 227 -5.29 5.07 14.18
C PRO A 227 -5.04 5.70 12.78
N ILE A 228 -5.31 4.97 11.68
CA ILE A 228 -5.23 5.49 10.30
C ILE A 228 -5.98 6.81 10.16
N SER A 229 -7.12 6.94 10.83
CA SER A 229 -7.95 8.14 10.78
C SER A 229 -7.30 9.41 11.33
N ASP A 230 -6.18 9.29 12.06
CA ASP A 230 -5.37 10.44 12.51
C ASP A 230 -4.44 10.98 11.41
N GLY A 231 -4.34 10.25 10.28
CA GLY A 231 -3.65 10.67 9.07
C GLY A 231 -4.55 11.43 8.10
N LEU A 232 -4.13 11.48 6.83
CA LEU A 232 -4.91 12.05 5.75
C LEU A 232 -5.72 10.97 5.05
N ASP A 233 -7.01 11.24 4.82
CA ASP A 233 -7.84 10.39 3.98
C ASP A 233 -7.37 10.42 2.51
N CYS A 234 -7.90 9.53 1.68
CA CYS A 234 -7.47 9.40 0.28
C CYS A 234 -7.63 10.72 -0.49
N ARG A 235 -8.71 11.48 -0.25
CA ARG A 235 -8.96 12.75 -0.95
C ARG A 235 -8.03 13.85 -0.46
N GLN A 236 -7.82 13.95 0.85
CA GLN A 236 -6.92 14.94 1.45
C GLN A 236 -5.49 14.75 0.95
N LEU A 237 -5.01 13.51 0.90
CA LEU A 237 -3.68 13.19 0.42
C LEU A 237 -3.51 13.48 -1.08
N VAL A 238 -4.48 13.10 -1.92
CA VAL A 238 -4.48 13.48 -3.35
C VAL A 238 -4.41 14.99 -3.51
N ASN A 239 -5.27 15.75 -2.84
CA ASN A 239 -5.30 17.20 -2.97
C ASN A 239 -3.97 17.83 -2.56
N LEU A 240 -3.40 17.40 -1.43
CA LEU A 240 -2.09 17.87 -0.98
C LEU A 240 -0.99 17.65 -2.03
N ILE A 241 -0.98 16.48 -2.66
CA ILE A 241 -0.02 16.15 -3.71
C ILE A 241 -0.24 17.05 -4.93
N ILE A 242 -1.47 17.16 -5.41
CA ILE A 242 -1.82 17.99 -6.58
C ILE A 242 -1.47 19.46 -6.36
N ASP A 243 -1.70 19.99 -5.17
CA ASP A 243 -1.38 21.38 -4.80
C ASP A 243 0.14 21.66 -4.78
N LYS A 244 0.97 20.62 -4.63
CA LYS A 244 2.44 20.72 -4.67
C LYS A 244 3.03 20.60 -6.08
N LEU A 245 2.26 20.11 -7.05
CA LEU A 245 2.69 20.05 -8.45
C LEU A 245 2.62 21.44 -9.08
N ILE A 246 3.56 21.74 -9.98
CA ILE A 246 3.65 23.06 -10.65
C ILE A 246 2.77 23.10 -11.91
#